data_AF-A0A950CGQ3-F1
#
_entry.id   AF-A0A950CGQ3-F1
#
_cell.length_a   1.000
_cell.length_b   1.000
_cell.length_c   1.000
_cell.angle_alpha   90.00
_cell.angle_beta   90.00
_cell.angle_gamma   90.00
#
_symmetry.space_group_name_H-M   'P 1'
#
loop_
_entity.id
_entity.type
_entity.pdbx_description
1 polymer ?
#
loop_
_entity_poly.entity_id
_entity_poly.type
_entity_poly.pdbx_seq_one_letter_code
_entity_poly.pdbx_strand_id
1 'polypeptide(L)'
;MSRERGGGGSRFSRRKKFCRFTAEGVKQIDYKDLAILKGYITETGKIVPSRITGTKSFYQRQLAVAIKRARFLALLPYTDQH
;
A
#
# COMPACT_ATOMS: atom_id res chain seq x y z
N MET A 1 -33.28 -6.16 25.96
CA MET A 1 -32.06 -5.34 26.19
C MET A 1 -31.55 -4.80 24.87
N SER A 2 -32.11 -3.67 24.44
CA SER A 2 -31.65 -2.88 23.30
C SER A 2 -30.32 -2.21 23.64
N ARG A 3 -29.31 -2.35 22.78
CA ARG A 3 -28.07 -1.55 22.85
C ARG A 3 -27.87 -0.84 21.52
N GLU A 4 -28.52 0.32 21.40
CA GLU A 4 -28.06 1.39 20.52
C GLU A 4 -26.85 2.06 21.18
N ARG A 5 -25.75 2.20 20.45
CA ARG A 5 -24.71 3.19 20.76
C ARG A 5 -24.11 3.76 19.47
N GLY A 6 -24.57 4.95 19.14
CA GLY A 6 -23.67 6.10 18.96
C GLY A 6 -23.15 6.33 17.55
N GLY A 7 -23.87 7.16 16.79
CA GLY A 7 -23.31 7.87 15.64
C GLY A 7 -22.28 8.94 16.05
N GLY A 8 -21.34 9.19 15.15
CA GLY A 8 -20.34 10.26 15.27
C GLY A 8 -19.81 10.64 13.89
N GLY A 9 -20.55 11.50 13.19
CA GLY A 9 -20.11 12.05 11.91
C GLY A 9 -19.04 13.12 12.08
N SER A 10 -17.96 13.04 11.31
CA SER A 10 -17.17 14.21 10.93
C SER A 10 -16.96 14.24 9.41
N ARG A 11 -17.33 15.38 8.85
CA ARG A 11 -17.29 15.78 7.45
C ARG A 11 -15.86 15.99 6.98
N PHE A 12 -15.09 14.91 6.81
CA PHE A 12 -13.94 14.97 5.94
C PHE A 12 -14.34 14.34 4.63
N SER A 13 -14.60 15.20 3.65
CA SER A 13 -14.42 14.84 2.24
C SER A 13 -13.02 14.26 2.11
N ARG A 14 -12.89 12.94 2.33
CA ARG A 14 -11.70 12.20 1.95
C ARG A 14 -11.72 12.30 0.44
N ARG A 15 -11.02 13.31 -0.09
CA ARG A 15 -10.62 13.37 -1.50
C ARG A 15 -10.32 11.94 -1.89
N LYS A 16 -11.13 11.37 -2.79
CA LYS A 16 -10.93 10.01 -3.28
C LYS A 16 -9.52 9.99 -3.84
N LYS A 17 -8.56 9.48 -3.07
CA LYS A 17 -7.18 9.36 -3.52
C LYS A 17 -7.24 8.35 -4.66
N PHE A 18 -6.96 8.82 -5.86
CA PHE A 18 -6.96 7.97 -7.04
C PHE A 18 -5.80 7.00 -6.94
N CYS A 19 -6.07 5.72 -7.18
CA CYS A 19 -5.03 4.72 -7.24
C CYS A 19 -4.21 4.93 -8.51
N ARG A 20 -2.92 5.24 -8.38
CA ARG A 20 -2.02 5.39 -9.53
C ARG A 20 -2.06 4.16 -10.45
N PHE A 21 -2.06 2.95 -9.87
CA PHE A 21 -2.20 1.69 -10.62
C PHE A 21 -3.47 1.56 -11.46
N THR A 22 -4.59 2.14 -11.01
CA THR A 22 -5.83 2.13 -11.78
C THR A 22 -5.81 3.18 -12.88
N ALA A 23 -5.10 4.30 -12.68
CA ALA A 23 -4.94 5.34 -13.69
C ALA A 23 -3.95 4.96 -14.80
N GLU A 24 -2.87 4.25 -14.46
CA GLU A 24 -1.90 3.72 -15.45
C GLU A 24 -2.37 2.44 -16.15
N GLY A 25 -3.47 1.81 -15.71
CA GLY A 25 -3.96 0.57 -16.31
C GLY A 25 -3.07 -0.65 -16.04
N VAL A 26 -2.21 -0.59 -15.03
CA VAL A 26 -1.34 -1.69 -14.64
C VAL A 26 -2.19 -2.85 -14.11
N LYS A 27 -2.14 -4.00 -14.79
CA LYS A 27 -2.92 -5.19 -14.43
C LYS A 27 -2.24 -6.01 -13.32
N GLN A 28 -0.92 -5.98 -13.27
CA GLN A 28 -0.13 -6.80 -12.35
C GLN A 28 1.13 -6.06 -11.92
N ILE A 29 1.45 -6.13 -10.63
CA ILE A 29 2.65 -5.51 -10.05
C ILE A 29 3.71 -6.59 -9.89
N ASP A 30 4.81 -6.46 -10.63
CA ASP A 30 5.91 -7.41 -10.57
C ASP A 30 6.93 -7.03 -9.48
N TYR A 31 7.61 -8.05 -8.94
CA TYR A 31 8.64 -7.89 -7.91
C TYR A 31 9.97 -7.38 -8.47
N LYS A 32 10.11 -7.35 -9.81
CA LYS A 32 11.31 -6.90 -10.52
C LYS A 32 11.33 -5.37 -10.68
N ASP A 33 10.18 -4.72 -10.57
CA ASP A 33 10.05 -3.28 -10.77
C ASP A 33 10.42 -2.49 -9.51
N LEU A 34 11.71 -2.43 -9.21
CA LEU A 34 12.23 -1.79 -8.01
C LEU A 34 11.88 -0.30 -7.94
N ALA A 35 11.79 0.39 -9.07
CA ALA A 35 11.39 1.81 -9.13
C ALA A 35 10.00 2.03 -8.54
N ILE A 36 9.05 1.16 -8.88
CA ILE A 36 7.69 1.22 -8.35
C ILE A 36 7.71 0.83 -6.88
N LEU A 37 8.30 -0.33 -6.55
CA LEU A 37 8.27 -0.89 -5.19
C LEU A 37 8.94 0.02 -4.16
N LYS A 38 10.02 0.72 -4.54
CA LYS A 38 10.70 1.72 -3.68
C LYS A 38 9.77 2.86 -3.27
N GLY A 39 8.84 3.28 -4.14
CA GLY A 39 7.84 4.31 -3.81
C GLY A 39 6.76 3.85 -2.82
N TYR A 40 6.67 2.54 -2.52
CA TYR A 40 5.69 1.95 -1.60
C TYR A 40 6.32 1.37 -0.33
N ILE A 41 7.62 1.57 -0.14
CA ILE A 41 8.30 1.29 1.13
C ILE A 41 8.69 2.61 1.79
N THR A 42 8.73 2.61 3.11
CA THR A 42 9.32 3.69 3.90
C THR A 42 10.84 3.56 3.86
N GLU A 43 11.54 4.60 4.31
CA GLU A 43 12.98 4.59 4.53
C GLU A 43 13.37 3.33 5.32
N THR A 44 12.72 3.10 6.46
CA THR A 44 12.87 1.90 7.33
C THR A 44 12.54 0.54 6.72
N GLY A 45 12.26 0.45 5.42
CA GLY A 45 11.93 -0.79 4.75
C GLY A 45 10.57 -1.35 5.16
N LYS A 46 9.66 -0.55 5.74
CA LYS A 46 8.27 -0.97 6.05
C LYS A 46 7.37 -0.69 4.86
N ILE A 47 6.34 -1.52 4.67
CA ILE A 47 5.37 -1.32 3.58
C ILE A 47 4.43 -0.17 3.94
N VAL A 48 4.30 0.82 3.06
CA VAL A 48 3.40 1.96 3.28
C VAL A 48 1.94 1.50 3.18
N PRO A 49 1.09 1.82 4.17
CA PRO A 49 -0.31 1.38 4.18
C PRO A 49 -1.15 2.15 3.14
N SER A 50 -2.21 1.50 2.65
CA SER A 50 -3.12 2.02 1.62
C SER A 50 -3.79 3.35 1.97
N ARG A 51 -3.89 3.72 3.26
CA ARG A 51 -4.40 5.03 3.72
C ARG A 51 -3.53 6.21 3.27
N ILE A 52 -2.23 6.00 3.11
CA ILE A 52 -1.29 7.03 2.70
C ILE A 52 -1.26 7.11 1.17
N THR A 53 -1.01 5.96 0.53
CA THR A 53 -0.83 5.82 -0.92
C THR A 53 -2.13 5.87 -1.72
N GLY A 54 -3.29 5.62 -1.09
CA GLY A 54 -4.59 5.65 -1.75
C GLY A 54 -4.80 4.51 -2.75
N THR A 55 -4.09 3.39 -2.62
CA THR A 55 -4.22 2.21 -3.48
C THR A 55 -5.46 1.38 -3.12
N LYS A 56 -6.12 0.78 -4.11
CA LYS A 56 -7.24 -0.16 -3.89
C LYS A 56 -6.70 -1.36 -3.12
N SER A 57 -7.55 -1.96 -2.30
CA SER A 57 -7.23 -3.14 -1.50
C SER A 57 -6.68 -4.31 -2.34
N PHE A 58 -7.20 -4.50 -3.57
CA PHE A 58 -6.72 -5.51 -4.52
C PHE A 58 -5.24 -5.29 -4.88
N TYR A 59 -4.89 -4.10 -5.35
CA TYR A 59 -3.50 -3.76 -5.70
C TYR A 59 -2.59 -3.77 -4.48
N GLN A 60 -3.06 -3.32 -3.31
CA GLN A 60 -2.27 -3.34 -2.08
C GLN A 60 -1.85 -4.77 -1.69
N ARG A 61 -2.73 -5.77 -1.86
CA ARG A 61 -2.38 -7.19 -1.62
C ARG A 61 -1.32 -7.67 -2.59
N GLN A 62 -1.45 -7.34 -3.88
CA GLN A 62 -0.45 -7.69 -4.89
C GLN A 62 0.90 -7.03 -4.58
N LEU A 63 0.90 -5.74 -4.24
CA LEU A 63 2.08 -4.97 -3.83
C LEU A 63 2.78 -5.62 -2.64
N ALA A 64 2.03 -6.03 -1.61
CA ALA A 64 2.60 -6.68 -0.45
C ALA A 64 3.25 -8.03 -0.79
N VAL A 65 2.67 -8.82 -1.71
CA VAL A 65 3.26 -10.07 -2.19
C VAL A 65 4.53 -9.79 -3.01
N ALA A 66 4.48 -8.81 -3.91
CA ALA A 66 5.62 -8.41 -4.74
C ALA A 66 6.79 -7.90 -3.89
N ILE A 67 6.54 -7.03 -2.91
CA ILE A 67 7.57 -6.52 -1.98
C ILE A 67 8.18 -7.67 -1.18
N LYS A 68 7.37 -8.60 -0.66
CA LYS A 68 7.89 -9.76 0.08
C LYS A 68 8.81 -10.61 -0.81
N ARG A 69 8.41 -10.91 -2.04
CA ARG A 69 9.23 -11.64 -3.01
C ARG A 69 10.55 -10.92 -3.31
N ALA A 70 10.51 -9.61 -3.54
CA ALA A 70 11.69 -8.80 -3.77
C ALA A 70 12.67 -8.83 -2.57
N ARG A 71 12.15 -8.86 -1.33
CA ARG A 71 12.99 -9.00 -0.13
C ARG A 71 13.64 -10.38 0.01
N PHE A 72 12.93 -11.46 -0.35
CA PHE A 72 13.53 -12.81 -0.37
C PHE A 72 14.68 -12.91 -1.38
N LEU A 73 14.62 -12.15 -2.47
CA LEU A 73 15.66 -12.08 -3.49
C LEU A 73 16.75 -11.03 -3.19
N ALA A 74 16.76 -10.46 -1.98
CA ALA A 74 17.68 -9.40 -1.56
C ALA A 74 17.65 -8.13 -2.44
N LEU A 75 16.60 -7.90 -3.22
CA LEU A 75 16.42 -6.70 -4.03
C LEU A 75 15.96 -5.49 -3.20
N LEU A 76 15.32 -5.75 -2.07
CA LEU A 76 14.85 -4.76 -1.12
C LEU A 76 15.25 -5.15 0.32
N PRO A 77 15.67 -4.19 1.15
CA PRO A 77 16.02 -4.44 2.54
C PRO A 77 14.77 -4.71 3.40
N TYR A 78 14.95 -5.47 4.48
CA TYR A 78 13.92 -5.65 5.51
C TYR A 78 13.93 -4.51 6.53
N THR A 79 15.09 -3.92 6.77
CA THR A 79 15.38 -2.90 7.79
C THR A 79 16.48 -1.97 7.29
N ASP A 80 16.49 -0.72 7.73
CA ASP A 80 17.60 0.22 7.47
C ASP A 80 18.90 -0.17 8.17
N GLN A 81 18.78 -0.94 9.25
CA GLN A 81 19.94 -1.48 9.96
C GLN A 81 20.35 -2.77 9.25
N HIS A 82 21.54 -2.72 8.66
CA HIS A 82 22.22 -3.83 7.99
C HIS A 82 23.59 -4.03 8.62
#